data_AF-A0A3C1LZ13-F1
#
_entry.id   AF-A0A3C1LZ13-F1
#
_cell.length_a   1.000
_cell.length_b   1.000
_cell.length_c   1.000
_cell.angle_alpha   90.00
_cell.angle_beta   90.00
_cell.angle_gamma   90.00
#
_symmetry.space_group_name_H-M   'P 1'
#
loop_
_entity.id
_entity.type
_entity.pdbx_description
1 polymer ?
#
loop_
_entity_poly.entity_id
_entity_poly.type
_entity_poly.pdbx_seq_one_letter_code
_entity_poly.pdbx_strand_id
1 'polypeptide(L)'
;MTVIALDFGHTHTVVATWNGALGQAEPLRWPELGRSHPHNFLIPSLLYVRDGAQGRVMVGQPVVNGGHTLQDARYFANLKRALLATGAFAPELDGV
;
A
#
# COMPACT_ATOMS: atom_id res chain seq x y z
N MET A 1 -4.10 -23.39 6.55
CA MET A 1 -3.92 -22.36 5.49
C MET A 1 -4.98 -21.30 5.74
N THR A 2 -4.61 -20.05 5.97
CA THR A 2 -5.56 -18.97 6.28
C THR A 2 -5.91 -18.23 4.99
N VAL A 3 -7.21 -18.13 4.69
CA VAL A 3 -7.69 -17.38 3.54
C VAL A 3 -7.93 -15.93 3.97
N ILE A 4 -7.32 -14.99 3.26
CA ILE A 4 -7.55 -13.55 3.46
C ILE A 4 -8.16 -12.96 2.20
N ALA A 5 -8.99 -11.94 2.39
CA ALA A 5 -9.50 -11.08 1.33
C ALA A 5 -8.68 -9.79 1.30
N LEU A 6 -8.34 -9.35 0.09
CA LEU A 6 -7.66 -8.08 -0.16
C LEU A 6 -8.53 -7.25 -1.09
N ASP A 7 -9.04 -6.12 -0.60
CA ASP A 7 -9.52 -5.07 -1.48
C ASP A 7 -8.36 -4.15 -1.81
N PHE A 8 -7.75 -4.36 -2.98
CA PHE A 8 -6.67 -3.52 -3.49
C PHE A 8 -7.27 -2.30 -4.21
N GLY A 9 -7.52 -1.24 -3.46
CA GLY A 9 -8.08 0.02 -3.95
C GLY A 9 -7.01 1.02 -4.42
N HIS A 10 -7.45 2.06 -5.13
CA HIS A 10 -6.54 3.10 -5.66
C HIS A 10 -5.90 3.95 -4.56
N THR A 11 -6.70 4.33 -3.57
CA THR A 11 -6.28 5.23 -2.48
C THR A 11 -5.98 4.46 -1.20
N HIS A 12 -6.77 3.43 -0.91
CA HIS A 12 -6.60 2.59 0.27
C HIS A 12 -6.78 1.12 -0.10
N THR A 13 -6.07 0.28 0.64
CA THR A 13 -6.18 -1.17 0.63
C THR A 13 -6.74 -1.63 1.97
N VAL A 14 -7.61 -2.64 1.93
CA VAL A 14 -8.15 -3.30 3.13
C VAL A 14 -7.81 -4.78 3.07
N VAL A 15 -7.34 -5.32 4.19
CA VAL A 15 -7.16 -6.76 4.40
C VAL A 15 -8.25 -7.24 5.35
N ALA A 16 -8.93 -8.33 5.02
CA ALA A 16 -9.94 -8.92 5.89
C ALA A 16 -9.76 -10.44 5.98
N THR A 17 -10.23 -11.00 7.09
CA THR A 17 -10.38 -12.45 7.29
C THR A 17 -11.85 -12.79 7.50
N TRP A 18 -12.24 -14.04 7.28
CA TRP A 18 -13.55 -14.53 7.70
C TRP A 18 -13.51 -14.91 9.17
N ASN A 19 -14.33 -14.28 10.01
CA ASN A 19 -14.52 -14.68 11.40
C ASN A 19 -15.62 -15.75 11.46
N GLY A 20 -15.22 -17.02 11.53
CA GLY A 20 -16.15 -18.15 11.54
C GLY A 20 -17.06 -18.21 12.76
N ALA A 21 -16.65 -17.64 13.90
CA ALA A 21 -17.47 -17.62 15.12
C ALA A 21 -18.59 -16.57 15.03
N LEU A 22 -18.33 -15.45 14.36
CA LEU A 22 -19.29 -14.37 14.17
C LEU A 22 -20.06 -14.46 12.85
N GLY A 23 -19.62 -15.32 11.92
CA GLY A 23 -20.23 -15.46 10.60
C GLY A 23 -20.11 -14.19 9.74
N GLN A 24 -19.05 -13.41 9.91
CA GLN A 24 -18.86 -12.14 9.20
C GLN A 24 -17.39 -11.89 8.84
N ALA A 25 -17.17 -11.01 7.87
CA ALA A 25 -15.84 -10.53 7.53
C ALA A 25 -15.32 -9.57 8.62
N GLU A 26 -14.04 -9.71 8.96
CA GLU A 26 -13.36 -8.88 9.96
C GLU A 26 -12.14 -8.20 9.31
N PRO A 27 -12.14 -6.86 9.18
CA PRO A 27 -10.97 -6.12 8.72
C PRO A 27 -9.80 -6.26 9.70
N LEU A 28 -8.63 -6.61 9.19
CA LEU A 28 -7.42 -6.70 9.97
C LEU A 28 -6.81 -5.30 10.17
N ARG A 29 -6.31 -5.05 11.38
CA ARG A 29 -5.61 -3.81 11.74
C ARG A 29 -4.12 -4.03 11.63
N TRP A 30 -3.43 -3.19 10.87
CA TRP A 30 -2.00 -3.29 10.64
C TRP A 30 -1.32 -2.01 11.13
N PRO A 31 -0.90 -1.94 12.41
CA PRO A 31 -0.37 -0.70 13.00
C PRO A 31 0.83 -0.10 12.26
N GLU A 32 1.65 -0.95 11.63
CA GLU A 32 2.87 -0.51 10.93
C GLU A 32 2.58 0.08 9.55
N LEU A 33 1.45 -0.29 8.92
CA LEU A 33 1.13 0.07 7.53
C LEU A 33 -0.16 0.90 7.40
N GLY A 34 -1.05 0.77 8.36
CA GLY A 34 -2.38 1.37 8.38
C GLY A 34 -2.42 2.76 8.99
N ARG A 35 -3.54 3.45 8.79
CA ARG A 35 -3.77 4.78 9.37
C ARG A 35 -3.96 4.69 10.89
N SER A 36 -3.96 5.83 11.56
CA SER A 36 -4.37 5.92 12.96
C SER A 36 -5.88 5.71 13.12
N HIS A 37 -6.32 5.46 14.36
CA HIS A 37 -7.74 5.44 14.71
C HIS A 37 -8.43 6.75 14.26
N PRO A 38 -9.69 6.70 13.74
CA PRO A 38 -10.59 5.55 13.63
C PRO A 38 -10.41 4.68 12.37
N HIS A 39 -9.44 4.98 11.52
CA HIS A 39 -9.27 4.35 10.20
C HIS A 39 -8.14 3.31 10.17
N ASN A 40 -7.85 2.67 11.30
CA ASN A 40 -6.70 1.77 11.47
C ASN A 40 -6.81 0.40 10.77
N PHE A 41 -7.88 0.19 10.03
CA PHE A 41 -8.08 -0.92 9.09
C PHE A 41 -7.80 -0.52 7.63
N LEU A 42 -7.55 0.76 7.35
CA LEU A 42 -7.18 1.25 6.02
C LEU A 42 -5.66 1.36 5.90
N ILE A 43 -5.10 0.79 4.85
CA ILE A 43 -3.70 0.97 4.46
C ILE A 43 -3.66 1.92 3.26
N PRO A 44 -2.99 3.09 3.31
CA PRO A 44 -2.79 3.91 2.12
C PRO A 44 -2.14 3.10 0.98
N SER A 45 -2.71 3.13 -0.23
CA SER A 45 -2.19 2.43 -1.40
C SER A 45 -1.01 3.19 -2.02
N LEU A 46 0.04 3.37 -1.22
CA LEU A 46 1.22 4.18 -1.53
C LEU A 46 2.49 3.34 -1.34
N LEU A 47 3.48 3.60 -2.19
CA LEU A 47 4.82 3.04 -2.10
C LEU A 47 5.85 4.14 -2.30
N TYR A 48 6.95 4.06 -1.55
CA TYR A 48 8.11 4.92 -1.74
C TYR A 48 9.38 4.08 -1.81
N VAL A 49 10.19 4.27 -2.85
CA VAL A 49 11.45 3.54 -3.03
C VAL A 49 12.57 4.28 -2.29
N ARG A 50 13.03 3.72 -1.17
CA ARG A 50 14.17 4.26 -0.42
C ARG A 50 15.51 3.97 -1.10
N ASP A 51 15.64 2.78 -1.67
CA ASP A 51 16.83 2.33 -2.40
C ASP A 51 16.39 1.29 -3.44
N GLY A 52 16.42 1.66 -4.71
CA GLY A 52 15.99 0.82 -5.83
C GLY A 52 16.92 -0.37 -6.03
N ALA A 53 18.23 -0.14 -5.95
CA ALA A 53 19.25 -1.19 -6.12
C ALA A 53 19.16 -2.28 -5.04
N GLN A 54 18.74 -1.92 -3.81
CA GLN A 54 18.55 -2.87 -2.71
C GLN A 54 17.09 -3.30 -2.49
N GLY A 55 16.15 -2.85 -3.32
CA GLY A 55 14.73 -3.16 -3.20
C GLY A 55 14.09 -2.67 -1.89
N ARG A 56 14.66 -1.63 -1.26
CA ARG A 56 14.15 -1.10 0.01
C ARG A 56 13.01 -0.13 -0.25
N VAL A 57 11.86 -0.42 0.33
CA VAL A 57 10.64 0.38 0.14
C VAL A 57 9.99 0.74 1.47
N MET A 58 9.23 1.83 1.46
CA MET A 58 8.16 2.08 2.42
C MET A 58 6.82 1.87 1.74
N VAL A 59 5.84 1.40 2.49
CA VAL A 59 4.47 1.22 2.00
C VAL A 59 3.48 1.72 3.05
N GLY A 60 2.31 2.19 2.62
CA GLY A 60 1.23 2.58 3.55
C GLY A 60 1.48 3.90 4.29
N GLN A 61 1.01 3.96 5.54
CA GLN A 61 1.08 5.14 6.40
C GLN A 61 2.51 5.66 6.62
N PRO A 62 3.58 4.83 6.71
CA PRO A 62 4.96 5.30 6.68
C PRO A 62 5.31 6.24 5.52
N VAL A 63 4.75 6.02 4.32
CA VAL A 63 4.96 6.90 3.16
C VAL A 63 4.34 8.29 3.41
N VAL A 64 3.12 8.31 3.96
CA VAL A 64 2.42 9.56 4.34
C VAL A 64 3.19 10.29 5.43
N ASN A 65 3.65 9.57 6.45
CA ASN A 65 4.41 10.13 7.57
C ASN A 65 5.77 10.72 7.13
N GLY A 66 6.37 10.17 6.06
CA GLY A 66 7.60 10.68 5.47
C GLY A 66 7.43 11.98 4.68
N GLY A 67 6.20 12.45 4.43
CA GLY A 67 5.94 13.70 3.72
C GLY A 67 6.29 13.66 2.22
N HIS A 68 6.45 12.47 1.64
CA HIS A 68 6.75 12.31 0.21
C HIS A 68 5.53 12.64 -0.66
N THR A 69 5.77 13.18 -1.84
CA THR A 69 4.73 13.69 -2.75
C THR A 69 4.96 13.23 -4.19
N LEU A 70 3.96 13.46 -5.05
CA LEU A 70 4.02 13.16 -6.49
C LEU A 70 5.15 13.88 -7.26
N GLN A 71 5.80 14.87 -6.65
CA GLN A 71 6.97 15.53 -7.25
C GLN A 71 8.26 14.70 -7.08
N ASP A 72 8.27 13.71 -6.20
CA ASP A 72 9.39 12.80 -6.01
C ASP A 72 9.26 11.59 -6.95
N ALA A 73 10.29 11.35 -7.76
CA ALA A 73 10.32 10.21 -8.69
C ALA A 73 10.24 8.84 -7.99
N ARG A 74 10.56 8.79 -6.69
CA ARG A 74 10.48 7.59 -5.85
C ARG A 74 9.09 7.35 -5.27
N TYR A 75 8.17 8.30 -5.42
CA TYR A 75 6.82 8.24 -4.87
C TYR A 75 5.84 7.64 -5.87
N PHE A 76 5.22 6.52 -5.49
CA PHE A 76 4.25 5.82 -6.30
C PHE A 76 2.88 5.83 -5.62
N ALA A 77 1.89 6.34 -6.34
CA ALA A 77 0.48 6.35 -5.97
C ALA A 77 -0.38 5.83 -7.13
N ASN A 78 -1.66 5.56 -6.88
CA ASN A 78 -2.59 5.02 -7.89
C ASN A 78 -2.09 3.72 -8.54
N LEU A 79 -1.39 2.87 -7.77
CA LEU A 79 -0.69 1.67 -8.24
C LEU A 79 -1.56 0.75 -9.10
N LYS A 80 -2.82 0.52 -8.70
CA LYS A 80 -3.75 -0.32 -9.46
C LYS A 80 -3.96 0.17 -10.90
N ARG A 81 -3.98 1.49 -11.13
CA ARG A 81 -4.08 2.06 -12.50
C ARG A 81 -2.77 1.90 -13.25
N ALA A 82 -1.65 2.14 -12.57
CA ALA A 82 -0.32 2.01 -13.17
C ALA A 82 -0.05 0.56 -13.63
N LEU A 83 -0.48 -0.45 -12.87
CA LEU A 83 -0.34 -1.86 -13.22
C LEU A 83 -1.13 -2.28 -14.47
N LEU A 84 -2.19 -1.54 -14.81
CA LEU A 84 -3.04 -1.82 -15.96
C LEU A 84 -2.67 -0.96 -17.19
N ALA A 85 -1.82 0.05 -17.01
CA ALA A 85 -1.42 0.94 -18.09
C ALA A 85 -0.25 0.33 -18.88
N THR A 86 -0.42 0.20 -20.19
CA THR A 86 0.68 -0.14 -21.09
C THR A 86 1.61 1.07 -21.27
N GLY A 87 2.91 0.89 -21.03
CA GLY A 87 3.90 1.99 -21.12
C GLY A 87 3.95 2.92 -19.90
N ALA A 88 3.59 2.42 -18.72
CA ALA A 88 3.60 3.20 -17.49
C ALA A 88 4.98 3.81 -17.17
N PHE A 89 4.95 4.96 -16.49
CA PHE A 89 6.11 5.65 -15.94
C PHE A 89 7.01 4.69 -15.15
N ALA A 90 8.19 4.41 -15.68
CA ALA A 90 9.23 3.58 -15.09
C ALA A 90 10.49 4.44 -14.97
N PRO A 91 10.61 5.27 -13.92
CA PRO A 91 11.81 6.06 -13.69
C PRO A 91 12.96 5.11 -13.35
N GLU A 92 14.15 5.40 -13.86
CA GLU A 92 15.37 4.76 -13.38
C GLU A 92 15.67 5.27 -11.97
N LEU A 93 15.76 4.36 -11.00
CA LEU A 93 16.00 4.68 -9.59
C LEU A 93 17.23 3.93 -9.12
N ASP A 94 18.28 4.65 -8.71
CA ASP A 94 19.52 4.03 -8.18
C ASP A 94 20.21 3.08 -9.18
N GLY A 95 20.06 3.34 -10.49
CA GLY A 95 20.69 2.55 -11.57
C GLY A 95 19.91 1.30 -11.98
N VAL A 96 18.65 1.17 -11.56
CA VAL A 96 17.71 0.10 -11.95
C VAL A 96 16.42 0.64 -12.51
#